data_AF-A0A1G4ES67-F1
#
_entry.id   AF-A0A1G4ES67-F1
#
_cell.length_a   1.000
_cell.length_b   1.000
_cell.length_c   1.000
_cell.angle_alpha   90.00
_cell.angle_beta   90.00
_cell.angle_gamma   90.00
#
_symmetry.space_group_name_H-M   'P 1'
#
loop_
_entity.id
_entity.type
_entity.pdbx_description
1 polymer ?
#
loop_
_entity_poly.entity_id
_entity_poly.type
_entity_poly.pdbx_seq_one_letter_code
_entity_poly.pdbx_strand_id
1 'polypeptide(L)'
;MPNCLEEVLEEDIYKREDKDKVNEVINRLGVEVSNTFREFYYRFAGPFWEEYVPYELLDIIDEENNIEYYTMIARKEHGFPNKYLVLTEMTANAALVLNSVTDKVYSVNFEGGDELLLSGKLKESWPTFYSFLKEYFKC
;
A
#
# COMPACT_ATOMS: atom_id res chain seq x y z
N MET A 1 5.13 -2.67 -13.28
CA MET A 1 5.32 -3.70 -12.23
C MET A 1 6.68 -4.37 -12.43
N PRO A 2 7.43 -4.70 -11.38
CA PRO A 2 8.69 -5.44 -11.51
C PRO A 2 8.44 -6.85 -12.06
N ASN A 3 9.20 -7.27 -13.09
CA ASN A 3 8.99 -8.57 -13.75
C ASN A 3 9.29 -9.76 -12.82
N CYS A 4 10.19 -9.59 -11.87
CA CYS A 4 10.58 -10.60 -10.88
C CYS A 4 9.44 -11.01 -9.92
N LEU A 5 8.38 -10.20 -9.79
CA LEU A 5 7.27 -10.56 -8.91
C LEU A 5 6.49 -11.77 -9.38
N GLU A 6 6.47 -12.06 -10.68
CA GLU A 6 5.79 -13.28 -11.19
C GLU A 6 6.48 -14.56 -10.70
N GLU A 7 7.80 -14.52 -10.49
CA GLU A 7 8.58 -15.63 -9.93
C GLU A 7 8.46 -15.67 -8.39
N VAL A 8 8.55 -14.52 -7.73
CA VAL A 8 8.46 -14.43 -6.26
C VAL A 8 7.07 -14.84 -5.74
N LEU A 9 6.01 -14.49 -6.47
CA LEU A 9 4.62 -14.74 -6.12
C LEU A 9 3.98 -15.78 -7.06
N GLU A 10 4.74 -16.82 -7.44
CA GLU A 10 4.28 -17.82 -8.41
C GLU A 10 3.20 -18.77 -7.87
N GLU A 11 3.16 -18.94 -6.54
CA GLU A 11 2.24 -19.85 -5.87
C GLU A 11 0.78 -19.44 -6.07
N ASP A 12 -0.10 -20.44 -6.22
CA ASP A 12 -1.52 -20.20 -6.50
C ASP A 12 -2.23 -19.38 -5.41
N ILE A 13 -1.75 -19.44 -4.16
CA ILE A 13 -2.28 -18.65 -3.05
C ILE A 13 -2.18 -17.14 -3.28
N TYR A 14 -1.22 -16.69 -4.09
CA TYR A 14 -1.03 -15.27 -4.39
C TYR A 14 -1.74 -14.85 -5.66
N LYS A 15 -2.43 -15.72 -6.39
CA LYS A 15 -3.08 -15.37 -7.66
C LYS A 15 -4.46 -14.79 -7.40
N ARG A 16 -4.69 -13.55 -7.85
CA ARG A 16 -6.01 -12.92 -7.73
C ARG A 16 -7.02 -13.46 -8.74
N GLU A 17 -8.16 -13.92 -8.22
CA GLU A 17 -9.32 -14.33 -9.01
C GLU A 17 -10.34 -13.19 -9.20
N ASP A 18 -10.54 -12.34 -8.19
CA ASP A 18 -11.62 -11.34 -8.13
C ASP A 18 -11.20 -9.94 -8.55
N LYS A 19 -10.51 -9.87 -9.70
CA LYS A 19 -9.80 -8.69 -10.20
C LYS A 19 -10.68 -7.44 -10.35
N ASP A 20 -11.96 -7.61 -10.67
CA ASP A 20 -12.92 -6.51 -10.84
C ASP A 20 -13.12 -5.72 -9.52
N LYS A 21 -13.04 -6.39 -8.37
CA LYS A 21 -13.21 -5.74 -7.05
C LYS A 21 -12.10 -4.74 -6.74
N VAL A 22 -10.92 -4.87 -7.35
CA VAL A 22 -9.78 -3.97 -7.11
C VAL A 22 -10.18 -2.54 -7.50
N ASN A 23 -10.82 -2.41 -8.67
CA ASN A 23 -11.29 -1.12 -9.16
C ASN A 23 -12.47 -0.61 -8.32
N GLU A 24 -13.33 -1.49 -7.81
CA GLU A 24 -14.41 -1.08 -6.91
C GLU A 24 -13.87 -0.46 -5.63
N VAL A 25 -12.87 -1.07 -4.98
CA VAL A 25 -12.22 -0.54 -3.79
C VAL A 25 -11.54 0.81 -4.10
N ILE A 26 -10.75 0.88 -5.17
CA ILE A 26 -10.10 2.13 -5.61
C ILE A 26 -11.13 3.26 -5.80
N ASN A 27 -12.26 2.95 -6.43
CA ASN A 27 -13.35 3.90 -6.66
C ASN A 27 -14.04 4.31 -5.34
N ARG A 28 -14.30 3.38 -4.42
CA ARG A 28 -14.87 3.68 -3.09
C ARG A 28 -13.94 4.57 -2.26
N LEU A 29 -12.64 4.29 -2.30
CA LEU A 29 -11.62 5.12 -1.67
C LEU A 29 -11.48 6.49 -2.35
N GLY A 30 -12.00 6.67 -3.57
CA GLY A 30 -11.98 7.94 -4.28
C GLY A 30 -10.55 8.39 -4.62
N VAL A 31 -9.71 7.44 -5.03
CA VAL A 31 -8.29 7.67 -5.35
C VAL A 31 -7.98 7.36 -6.80
N GLU A 32 -7.03 8.10 -7.35
CA GLU A 32 -6.32 7.70 -8.57
C GLU A 32 -5.03 7.02 -8.17
N VAL A 33 -4.68 5.91 -8.82
CA VAL A 33 -3.48 5.12 -8.52
C VAL A 33 -2.66 4.90 -9.79
N SER A 34 -1.36 4.67 -9.63
CA SER A 34 -0.50 4.33 -10.75
C SER A 34 -0.87 2.99 -11.39
N ASN A 35 -0.49 2.81 -12.66
CA ASN A 35 -0.64 1.52 -13.35
C ASN A 35 0.10 0.40 -12.62
N THR A 36 1.24 0.69 -11.99
CA THR A 36 1.99 -0.32 -11.22
C THR A 36 1.19 -0.79 -10.00
N PHE A 37 0.61 0.12 -9.23
CA PHE A 37 -0.23 -0.24 -8.08
C PHE A 37 -1.44 -1.06 -8.51
N ARG A 38 -2.14 -0.58 -9.55
CA ARG A 38 -3.31 -1.28 -10.09
C ARG A 38 -2.94 -2.68 -10.57
N GLU A 39 -1.92 -2.82 -11.42
CA GLU A 39 -1.49 -4.12 -11.97
C GLU A 39 -1.05 -5.10 -10.87
N PHE A 40 -0.34 -4.62 -9.83
CA PHE A 40 0.08 -5.46 -8.73
C PHE A 40 -1.12 -6.10 -8.05
N TYR A 41 -2.06 -5.30 -7.54
CA TYR A 41 -3.26 -5.84 -6.91
C TYR A 41 -4.23 -6.49 -7.89
N TYR A 42 -4.17 -6.22 -9.19
CA TYR A 42 -5.00 -6.92 -10.19
C TYR A 42 -4.52 -8.36 -10.43
N ARG A 43 -3.23 -8.61 -10.21
CA ARG A 43 -2.60 -9.92 -10.42
C ARG A 43 -2.48 -10.71 -9.13
N PHE A 44 -2.16 -10.03 -8.04
CA PHE A 44 -1.80 -10.66 -6.80
C PHE A 44 -2.83 -10.40 -5.68
N ALA A 45 -3.11 -11.44 -4.91
CA ALA A 45 -3.87 -11.42 -3.68
C ALA A 45 -2.91 -11.63 -2.51
N GLY A 46 -2.95 -10.72 -1.55
CA GLY A 46 -2.21 -10.79 -0.31
C GLY A 46 -3.08 -11.36 0.84
N PRO A 47 -2.72 -11.03 2.10
CA PRO A 47 -1.59 -10.19 2.47
C PRO A 47 -0.22 -10.82 2.12
N PHE A 48 0.82 -9.99 2.07
CA PHE A 48 2.17 -10.43 1.74
C PHE A 48 3.09 -10.27 2.95
N TRP A 49 3.83 -11.33 3.26
CA TRP A 49 4.84 -11.36 4.31
C TRP A 49 6.19 -11.70 3.73
N GLU A 50 7.19 -10.89 4.05
CA GLU A 50 8.58 -11.14 3.68
C GLU A 50 9.42 -11.32 4.95
N GLU A 51 10.21 -12.39 5.01
CA GLU A 51 10.96 -12.82 6.22
C GLU A 51 11.84 -11.71 6.82
N TYR A 52 12.28 -10.77 5.97
CA TYR A 52 13.23 -9.72 6.33
C TYR A 52 12.60 -8.34 6.48
N VAL A 53 11.28 -8.22 6.31
CA VAL A 53 10.57 -6.94 6.37
C VAL A 53 9.67 -6.92 7.60
N PRO A 54 9.76 -5.90 8.47
CA PRO A 54 9.06 -5.91 9.77
C PRO A 54 7.57 -5.54 9.66
N TYR A 55 6.98 -5.61 8.47
CA TYR A 55 5.58 -5.26 8.23
C TYR A 55 4.97 -6.10 7.10
N GLU A 56 3.72 -6.47 7.30
CA GLU A 56 2.83 -7.08 6.30
C GLU A 56 2.41 -6.03 5.28
N LEU A 57 2.58 -6.33 3.99
CA LEU A 57 1.94 -5.55 2.94
C LEU A 57 0.51 -6.05 2.81
N LEU A 58 -0.44 -5.19 3.13
CA LEU A 58 -1.86 -5.54 3.15
C LEU A 58 -2.42 -5.82 1.77
N ASP A 59 -3.45 -6.64 1.72
CA ASP A 59 -4.28 -6.75 0.53
C ASP A 59 -5.22 -5.54 0.37
N ILE A 60 -5.71 -5.30 -0.85
CA ILE A 60 -6.69 -4.24 -1.13
C ILE A 60 -8.15 -4.71 -0.98
N ILE A 61 -8.42 -6.01 -1.08
CA ILE A 61 -9.75 -6.62 -1.02
C ILE A 61 -9.85 -7.57 0.17
N ASP A 62 -8.94 -8.52 0.23
CA ASP A 62 -9.02 -9.66 1.13
C ASP A 62 -8.64 -9.25 2.56
N GLU A 63 -9.14 -10.02 3.54
CA GLU A 63 -9.08 -9.73 4.99
C GLU A 63 -9.94 -8.53 5.47
N GLU A 64 -10.35 -8.59 6.75
CA GLU A 64 -11.06 -7.48 7.39
C GLU A 64 -10.13 -6.26 7.58
N ASN A 65 -8.85 -6.52 7.87
CA ASN A 65 -7.81 -5.53 8.13
C ASN A 65 -7.03 -5.20 6.85
N ASN A 66 -7.70 -4.70 5.82
CA ASN A 66 -7.10 -4.42 4.51
C ASN A 66 -6.75 -2.94 4.30
N ILE A 67 -6.22 -2.60 3.11
CA ILE A 67 -5.88 -1.22 2.73
C ILE A 67 -7.08 -0.27 2.89
N GLU A 68 -8.29 -0.70 2.50
CA GLU A 68 -9.48 0.15 2.62
C GLU A 68 -9.77 0.48 4.08
N TYR A 69 -9.74 -0.53 4.95
CA TYR A 69 -9.97 -0.38 6.39
C TYR A 69 -9.00 0.62 7.05
N TYR A 70 -7.69 0.41 6.92
CA TYR A 70 -6.70 1.30 7.55
C TYR A 70 -6.65 2.68 6.89
N THR A 71 -6.91 2.77 5.59
CA THR A 71 -7.03 4.09 4.93
C THR A 71 -8.21 4.88 5.51
N MET A 72 -9.34 4.23 5.78
CA MET A 72 -10.49 4.88 6.41
C MET A 72 -10.20 5.33 7.84
N ILE A 73 -9.45 4.55 8.62
CA ILE A 73 -8.95 4.96 9.94
C ILE A 73 -8.05 6.20 9.81
N ALA A 74 -7.07 6.18 8.91
CA ALA A 74 -6.15 7.31 8.71
C ALA A 74 -6.89 8.61 8.37
N ARG A 75 -7.92 8.51 7.52
CA ARG A 75 -8.75 9.66 7.13
C ARG A 75 -9.55 10.19 8.32
N LYS A 76 -10.18 9.29 9.09
CA LYS A 76 -11.08 9.67 10.18
C LYS A 76 -10.33 10.19 11.41
N GLU A 77 -9.22 9.55 11.76
CA GLU A 77 -8.52 9.77 13.04
C GLU A 77 -7.32 10.71 12.88
N HIS A 78 -6.65 10.69 11.73
CA HIS A 78 -5.45 11.49 11.44
C HIS A 78 -5.66 12.54 10.35
N GLY A 79 -6.87 12.68 9.81
CA GLY A 79 -7.20 13.72 8.82
C GLY A 79 -6.51 13.56 7.47
N PHE A 80 -6.10 12.34 7.10
CA PHE A 80 -5.42 12.10 5.83
C PHE A 80 -6.30 12.52 4.63
N PRO A 81 -5.77 13.31 3.68
CA PRO A 81 -6.45 13.59 2.43
C PRO A 81 -6.66 12.33 1.58
N ASN A 82 -7.65 12.37 0.67
CA ASN A 82 -8.01 11.23 -0.17
C ASN A 82 -6.82 10.58 -0.89
N LYS A 83 -5.86 11.38 -1.37
CA LYS A 83 -4.68 10.91 -2.12
C LYS A 83 -3.77 9.93 -1.35
N TYR A 84 -3.95 9.73 -0.05
CA TYR A 84 -3.14 8.79 0.71
C TYR A 84 -3.85 7.46 0.91
N LEU A 85 -3.10 6.37 0.72
CA LEU A 85 -3.48 4.99 0.97
C LEU A 85 -2.52 4.38 2.00
N VAL A 86 -3.05 3.65 2.98
CA VAL A 86 -2.24 2.96 3.98
C VAL A 86 -1.98 1.53 3.50
N LEU A 87 -0.70 1.15 3.39
CA LEU A 87 -0.26 -0.10 2.78
C LEU A 87 0.03 -1.23 3.79
N THR A 88 0.22 -0.90 5.06
CA THR A 88 0.55 -1.86 6.12
C THR A 88 -0.42 -1.66 7.28
N GLU A 89 -0.51 -2.63 8.19
CA GLU A 89 -1.17 -2.36 9.48
C GLU A 89 -0.55 -1.15 10.18
N MET A 90 -1.35 -0.43 10.96
CA MET A 90 -0.90 0.67 11.83
C MET A 90 -0.40 0.15 13.18
N THR A 91 0.60 -0.74 13.17
CA THR A 91 1.16 -1.30 14.41
C THR A 91 2.35 -0.48 14.90
N ALA A 92 2.60 -0.52 16.22
CA ALA A 92 3.71 0.19 16.87
C ALA A 92 3.82 1.69 16.50
N ASN A 93 2.66 2.37 16.36
CA ASN A 93 2.57 3.78 15.96
C ASN A 93 3.22 4.10 14.61
N ALA A 94 3.32 3.15 13.67
CA ALA A 94 3.81 3.43 12.33
C ALA A 94 3.05 2.67 11.24
N ALA A 95 3.11 3.19 10.01
CA ALA A 95 2.58 2.53 8.82
C ALA A 95 3.33 2.98 7.56
N LEU A 96 3.26 2.18 6.51
CA LEU A 96 3.60 2.64 5.17
C LEU A 96 2.40 3.30 4.50
N VAL A 97 2.64 4.43 3.86
CA VAL A 97 1.60 5.25 3.24
C VAL A 97 2.02 5.59 1.81
N LEU A 98 1.16 5.28 0.85
CA LEU A 98 1.31 5.67 -0.55
C LEU A 98 0.61 7.00 -0.79
N ASN A 99 1.30 7.96 -1.40
CA ASN A 99 0.66 9.08 -2.08
C ASN A 99 0.29 8.64 -3.49
N SER A 100 -0.99 8.38 -3.71
CA SER A 100 -1.52 7.79 -4.94
C SER A 100 -1.36 8.70 -6.17
N VAL A 101 -1.20 10.01 -5.97
CA VAL A 101 -0.99 11.00 -7.04
C VAL A 101 0.47 11.07 -7.49
N THR A 102 1.41 11.02 -6.54
CA THR A 102 2.86 11.11 -6.85
C THR A 102 3.55 9.75 -6.92
N ASP A 103 2.82 8.67 -6.61
CA ASP A 103 3.30 7.30 -6.48
C ASP A 103 4.37 7.09 -5.39
N LYS A 104 4.64 8.10 -4.54
CA LYS A 104 5.67 8.05 -3.50
C LYS A 104 5.19 7.25 -2.29
N VAL A 105 6.08 6.46 -1.69
CA VAL A 105 5.79 5.69 -0.48
C VAL A 105 6.57 6.26 0.70
N TYR A 106 5.88 6.42 1.82
CA TYR A 106 6.38 7.04 3.04
C TYR A 106 6.30 6.05 4.20
N SER A 107 7.36 5.93 4.98
CA SER A 107 7.30 5.39 6.33
C SER A 107 6.84 6.50 7.27
N VAL A 108 5.66 6.33 7.86
CA VAL A 108 5.01 7.34 8.69
C VAL A 108 4.93 6.80 10.10
N ASN A 109 5.51 7.51 11.07
CA ASN A 109 5.17 7.33 12.48
C ASN A 109 4.06 8.32 12.86
N PHE A 110 3.15 7.90 13.72
CA PHE A 110 2.05 8.72 14.25
C PHE A 110 2.47 9.53 15.49
N GLU A 111 3.77 9.77 15.66
CA GLU A 111 4.37 10.61 16.71
C GLU A 111 4.90 11.93 16.09
N GLY A 112 4.23 12.43 15.06
CA GLY A 112 4.56 13.66 14.32
C GLY A 112 5.01 13.44 12.88
N GLY A 113 5.30 12.20 12.46
CA GLY A 113 5.56 11.87 11.06
C GLY A 113 4.35 12.11 10.16
N ASP A 114 3.15 11.87 10.66
CA ASP A 114 1.88 12.19 10.02
C ASP A 114 1.70 13.71 9.81
N GLU A 115 2.02 14.54 10.81
CA GLU A 115 2.01 16.00 10.64
C GLU A 115 3.00 16.48 9.58
N LEU A 116 4.20 15.87 9.53
CA LEU A 116 5.19 16.15 8.49
C LEU A 116 4.69 15.70 7.11
N LEU A 117 3.99 14.57 7.02
CA LEU A 117 3.40 14.09 5.76
C LEU A 117 2.35 15.08 5.27
N LEU A 118 1.43 15.49 6.14
CA LEU A 118 0.33 16.41 5.83
C LEU A 118 0.83 17.80 5.44
N SER A 119 1.90 18.28 6.07
CA SER A 119 2.55 19.55 5.71
C SER A 119 3.48 19.46 4.49
N GLY A 120 3.64 18.27 3.89
CA GLY A 120 4.49 18.04 2.73
C GLY A 120 6.00 18.09 3.03
N LYS A 121 6.39 17.98 4.30
CA LYS A 121 7.78 18.04 4.76
C LYS A 121 8.41 16.66 5.00
N LEU A 122 7.59 15.61 5.13
CA LEU A 122 8.11 14.26 5.27
C LEU A 122 8.78 13.83 3.96
N LYS A 123 10.03 13.39 4.07
CA LYS A 123 10.78 12.84 2.93
C LYS A 123 10.23 11.44 2.60
N GLU A 124 10.04 11.14 1.33
CA GLU A 124 9.66 9.79 0.91
C GLU A 124 10.74 8.75 1.28
N SER A 125 10.28 7.55 1.63
CA SER A 125 11.14 6.39 1.81
C SER A 125 11.46 5.75 0.46
N TRP A 126 10.46 5.67 -0.42
CA TRP A 126 10.64 5.24 -1.82
C TRP A 126 10.06 6.25 -2.81
N PRO A 127 10.76 6.51 -3.91
CA PRO A 127 10.33 7.51 -4.89
C PRO A 127 9.10 7.06 -5.70
N THR A 128 8.85 5.76 -5.80
CA THR A 128 7.69 5.17 -6.49
C THR A 128 7.23 3.89 -5.79
N PHE A 129 5.99 3.48 -6.01
CA PHE A 129 5.46 2.19 -5.55
C PHE A 129 6.20 1.03 -6.22
N TYR A 130 6.63 1.22 -7.47
CA TYR A 130 7.51 0.29 -8.17
C TYR A 130 8.83 0.06 -7.43
N SER A 131 9.51 1.12 -7.01
CA SER A 131 10.76 1.04 -6.25
C SER A 131 10.57 0.36 -4.90
N PHE A 132 9.44 0.62 -4.24
CA PHE A 132 9.07 -0.08 -3.01
C PHE A 132 8.90 -1.59 -3.24
N LEU A 133 8.10 -2.01 -4.24
CA LEU A 133 7.90 -3.43 -4.53
C LEU A 133 9.21 -4.17 -4.81
N LYS A 134 10.12 -3.53 -5.56
CA LYS A 134 11.46 -4.04 -5.81
C LYS A 134 12.20 -4.34 -4.51
N GLU A 135 12.28 -3.36 -3.62
CA GLU A 135 13.00 -3.53 -2.36
C GLU A 135 12.30 -4.52 -1.40
N TYR A 136 10.98 -4.44 -1.29
CA TYR A 136 10.17 -5.29 -0.41
C TYR A 136 10.34 -6.78 -0.74
N PHE A 137 10.18 -7.13 -2.03
CA PHE A 137 10.28 -8.51 -2.52
C PHE A 137 11.72 -8.90 -2.92
N LYS A 138 12.72 -8.05 -2.65
CA LYS A 138 14.14 -8.24 -3.03
C LYS A 138 14.33 -8.62 -4.50
N CYS A 139 13.74 -7.81 -5.36
CA CYS A 139 13.58 -7.99 -6.79
C CYS A 139 13.92 -6.63 -7.48
#